data_AF-A0A855ML49-F1
#
_entry.id   AF-A0A855ML49-F1
#
_cell.length_a   1.000
_cell.length_b   1.000
_cell.length_c   1.000
_cell.angle_alpha   90.00
_cell.angle_beta   90.00
_cell.angle_gamma   90.00
#
_symmetry.space_group_name_H-M   'P 1'
#
loop_
_entity.id
_entity.type
_entity.pdbx_description
1 polymer ?
#
loop_
_entity_poly.entity_id
_entity_poly.type
_entity_poly.pdbx_seq_one_letter_code
_entity_poly.pdbx_strand_id
1 'polypeptide(L)' 'MANTPDMINEENLALIKIFEGLKLIKYRDTAGKWAIGYGHLILSNENLDNGITL' A
#
# COMPACT_ATOMS: atom_id res chain seq x y z
N MET A 1 4.18 -7.97 24.11
CA MET A 1 4.59 -6.61 23.69
C MET A 1 5.13 -6.75 22.29
N ALA A 2 4.45 -6.19 21.28
CA ALA A 2 4.90 -6.32 19.90
C ALA A 2 6.20 -5.52 19.73
N ASN A 3 7.26 -6.20 19.28
CA ASN A 3 8.55 -5.60 18.97
C ASN A 3 8.37 -4.79 17.70
N THR A 4 8.08 -3.50 17.81
CA THR A 4 7.94 -2.61 16.66
C THR A 4 9.34 -2.41 16.07
N PRO A 5 9.63 -2.88 14.84
CA PRO A 5 10.91 -2.60 14.22
C PRO A 5 10.91 -1.10 13.88
N ASP A 6 11.62 -0.29 14.68
CA ASP A 6 11.70 1.17 14.51
C ASP A 6 12.36 1.61 13.19
N MET A 7 12.91 0.69 12.40
CA MET A 7 13.42 0.95 11.05
C MET A 7 13.14 -0.22 10.12
N ILE A 8 12.26 -0.01 9.14
CA ILE A 8 12.31 -0.79 7.90
C ILE A 8 13.56 -0.30 7.16
N ASN A 9 14.58 -1.16 7.03
CA ASN A 9 15.72 -0.86 6.18
C ASN A 9 15.28 -0.85 4.69
N GLU A 10 16.04 -0.17 3.83
CA GLU A 10 15.67 0.00 2.41
C GLU A 10 15.49 -1.34 1.68
N GLU A 11 16.28 -2.35 2.06
CA GLU A 11 16.20 -3.70 1.50
C GLU A 11 14.86 -4.40 1.82
N ASN A 12 14.41 -4.32 3.07
CA ASN A 12 13.13 -4.87 3.50
C ASN A 12 11.96 -4.11 2.85
N LEU A 13 12.09 -2.79 2.71
CA LEU A 13 11.10 -2.00 2.00
C LEU A 13 11.04 -2.42 0.52
N ALA A 14 12.18 -2.60 -0.14
CA ALA A 14 12.26 -3.05 -1.52
C ALA A 14 11.62 -4.43 -1.69
N LEU A 15 11.86 -5.35 -0.75
CA LEU A 15 11.26 -6.68 -0.76
C LEU A 15 9.73 -6.62 -0.67
N ILE A 16 9.17 -5.81 0.24
CA ILE A 16 7.72 -5.61 0.35
C ILE A 16 7.17 -5.01 -0.95
N LYS A 17 7.84 -4.00 -1.52
CA LYS A 17 7.42 -3.36 -2.77
C LYS A 17 7.39 -4.32 -3.95
N ILE A 18 8.36 -5.23 -4.05
CA ILE A 18 8.42 -6.26 -5.09
C ILE A 18 7.29 -7.28 -4.89
N PHE A 19 7.05 -7.70 -3.64
CA PHE A 19 6.04 -8.70 -3.32
C PHE A 19 4.61 -8.19 -3.56
N GLU A 20 4.29 -6.99 -3.04
CA GLU A 20 2.97 -6.38 -3.19
C GLU A 20 2.72 -5.87 -4.63
N GLY A 21 3.78 -5.35 -5.26
CA GLY A 21 3.70 -4.66 -6.55
C GLY A 21 3.04 -3.27 -6.43
N LEU A 22 3.37 -2.39 -7.37
CA LEU A 22 2.83 -1.03 -7.39
C LEU A 22 1.63 -0.93 -8.36
N LYS A 23 0.48 -0.51 -7.84
CA LYS A 23 -0.71 -0.21 -8.66
C LYS A 23 -1.12 1.26 -8.49
N LEU A 24 -0.87 2.08 -9.51
CA LEU A 24 -1.17 3.52 -9.48
C LEU A 24 -2.65 3.85 -9.73
N ILE A 25 -3.46 2.85 -10.08
CA ILE A 25 -4.90 2.99 -10.32
C ILE A 25 -5.64 2.20 -9.24
N LYS A 26 -6.76 2.74 -8.75
CA LYS A 26 -7.63 2.06 -7.78
C LYS A 26 -8.01 0.67 -8.30
N TYR A 27 -7.87 -0.35 -7.47
CA TYR A 27 -8.22 -1.74 -7.78
C TYR A 27 -9.02 -2.38 -6.63
N ARG A 28 -9.68 -3.50 -6.92
CA ARG A 28 -10.28 -4.34 -5.87
C ARG A 28 -9.26 -5.36 -5.40
N ASP A 29 -9.00 -5.40 -4.09
CA ASP A 29 -8.14 -6.41 -3.47
C ASP A 29 -8.81 -7.80 -3.44
N THR A 30 -8.12 -8.78 -2.86
CA THR A 30 -8.63 -10.16 -2.72
C THR A 30 -9.86 -10.26 -1.82
N ALA A 31 -10.09 -9.28 -0.94
CA ALA A 31 -11.26 -9.16 -0.09
C ALA A 31 -12.38 -8.31 -0.74
N GLY A 32 -12.21 -7.87 -1.98
CA GLY A 32 -13.17 -7.03 -2.69
C GLY A 32 -13.23 -5.58 -2.21
N LYS A 33 -12.25 -5.09 -1.46
CA LYS A 33 -12.16 -3.69 -1.01
C LYS A 33 -11.36 -2.84 -1.99
N TRP A 34 -11.63 -1.54 -2.01
CA TRP A 34 -10.87 -0.61 -2.86
C TRP A 34 -9.48 -0.38 -2.27
N ALA A 35 -8.44 -0.56 -3.08
CA ALA A 35 -7.05 -0.36 -2.70
C ALA A 35 -6.26 0.36 -3.81
N ILE A 36 -5.09 0.91 -3.45
CA ILE A 36 -4.13 1.55 -4.38
C ILE A 36 -2.69 1.36 -3.87
N GLY A 37 -1.68 1.66 -4.68
CA GLY A 37 -0.28 1.61 -4.28
C GLY A 37 0.21 0.18 -4.06
N TYR A 38 0.86 -0.05 -2.91
CA TYR A 38 1.32 -1.36 -2.44
C TYR A 38 0.29 -2.03 -1.52
N GLY A 39 -1.02 -1.92 -1.81
CA GLY A 39 -2.08 -2.48 -0.96
C GLY A 39 -2.69 -1.52 0.06
N HIS A 40 -2.55 -0.21 -0.13
CA HIS A 40 -3.22 0.79 0.73
C HIS A 40 -4.73 0.67 0.59
N LEU A 41 -5.41 0.34 1.69
CA LEU A 41 -6.88 0.29 1.74
C LEU A 41 -7.46 1.70 1.67
N ILE A 42 -8.30 1.95 0.68
CA ILE A 42 -9.00 3.22 0.51
C ILE A 42 -10.21 3.22 1.44
N LEU A 43 -10.19 4.10 2.43
CA LEU A 43 -11.32 4.31 3.33
C LEU A 43 -12.37 5.23 2.69
N SER A 44 -13.63 5.13 3.15
CA SER A 44 -14.75 5.89 2.57
C SER A 44 -14.58 7.42 2.64
N ASN A 45 -13.72 7.93 3.53
CA ASN A 45 -13.42 9.34 3.71
C ASN A 45 -12.11 9.79 3.03
N GLU A 46 -11.38 8.88 2.38
CA GLU A 46 -10.17 9.21 1.64
C GLU A 46 -10.51 9.53 0.19
N ASN A 47 -10.23 10.77 -0.24
CA ASN A 47 -10.33 11.15 -1.63
C ASN A 47 -8.96 11.00 -2.31
N LEU A 48 -8.90 10.05 -3.25
CA LEU A 48 -7.72 9.75 -4.07
C LEU A 48 -8.02 9.95 -5.56
N ASP A 49 -8.90 10.90 -5.90
CA ASP A 49 -9.35 11.12 -7.27
C ASP A 49 -8.24 11.69 -8.17
N ASN A 50 -7.20 12.25 -7.57
CA ASN A 50 -5.99 12.72 -8.27
C ASN A 50 -4.87 11.65 -8.35
N GLY A 51 -5.14 10.41 -7.91
CA GLY A 51 -4.14 9.33 -7.87
C GLY A 51 -3.09 9.51 -6.76
N ILE A 52 -2.09 8.62 -6.77
CA ILE A 52 -0.92 8.71 -5.89
C ILE A 52 0.29 9.18 -6.70
N THR A 53 0.99 10.21 -6.21
CA THR A 53 2.24 10.70 -6.81
C THR A 53 3.41 9.78 -6.45
N LEU A 54 4.32 9.58 -7.40
CA LEU A 54 5.59 8.85 -7.22
C LEU A 54 6.61 9.68 -6.44
#